data_AF-A0A965AML0-F1
#
_entry.id   AF-A0A965AML0-F1
#
_cell.length_a   1.000
_cell.length_b   1.000
_cell.length_c   1.000
_cell.angle_alpha   90.00
_cell.angle_beta   90.00
_cell.angle_gamma   90.00
#
_symmetry.space_group_name_H-M   'P 1'
#
loop_
_entity.id
_entity.type
_entity.pdbx_description
1 polymer ?
#
loop_
_entity_poly.entity_id
_entity_poly.type
_entity_poly.pdbx_seq_one_letter_code
_entity_poly.pdbx_strand_id
1 'polypeptide(L)'
;MGWLRSDSGRALSSFFFKRGSTLGYVRPGSTFRRVQRDGLVETAQVLSVGTDSYGIPHVRFQVSFRRPNRNQFDGGARMLALKSFADHYRERVSAQEAASL
;
A
#
# COMPACT_ATOMS: atom_id res chain seq x y z
N MET A 1 -27.13 -6.88 10.30
CA MET A 1 -26.01 -6.61 9.36
C MET A 1 -24.71 -7.08 10.00
N GLY A 2 -24.42 -8.39 9.93
CA GLY A 2 -23.23 -8.98 10.55
C GLY A 2 -22.15 -9.24 9.51
N TRP A 3 -21.24 -8.28 9.31
CA TRP A 3 -20.07 -8.50 8.47
C TRP A 3 -19.01 -9.29 9.25
N LEU A 4 -18.97 -10.58 8.94
CA LEU A 4 -17.83 -11.47 8.80
C LEU A 4 -16.59 -11.21 9.68
N ARG A 5 -16.48 -12.07 10.69
CA ARG A 5 -15.28 -12.74 11.24
C ARG A 5 -14.02 -11.88 11.36
N SER A 6 -13.64 -11.62 12.61
CA SER A 6 -12.31 -11.25 13.05
C SER A 6 -11.25 -12.15 12.42
N ASP A 7 -10.70 -11.74 11.28
CA ASP A 7 -9.36 -12.14 10.89
C ASP A 7 -8.46 -11.60 11.99
N SER A 8 -8.10 -12.49 12.92
CA SER A 8 -7.23 -12.16 14.05
C SER A 8 -5.79 -12.17 13.55
N GLY A 9 -5.55 -11.42 12.47
CA GLY A 9 -4.23 -11.25 11.93
C GLY A 9 -3.37 -10.54 12.97
N ARG A 10 -2.16 -11.07 13.20
CA ARG A 10 -1.21 -10.41 14.08
C ARG A 10 -0.78 -9.10 13.42
N ALA A 11 -1.23 -7.97 13.96
CA ALA A 11 -0.75 -6.66 13.56
C ALA A 11 0.74 -6.56 13.89
N LEU A 12 1.53 -6.13 12.91
CA LEU A 12 2.98 -6.00 13.04
C LEU A 12 3.39 -4.53 12.87
N SER A 13 4.52 -4.17 13.46
CA SER A 13 5.09 -2.83 13.30
C SER A 13 5.61 -2.58 11.88
N SER A 14 6.07 -3.63 11.20
CA SER A 14 6.63 -3.54 9.84
C SER A 14 6.91 -4.90 9.20
N PHE A 15 7.16 -4.88 7.89
CA PHE A 15 7.71 -6.01 7.13
C PHE A 15 8.91 -5.59 6.27
N PHE A 16 9.85 -6.52 6.12
CA PHE A 16 10.85 -6.47 5.07
C PHE A 16 10.41 -7.36 3.91
N PHE A 17 10.71 -6.93 2.69
CA PHE A 17 10.51 -7.73 1.50
C PHE A 17 11.75 -7.66 0.62
N LYS A 18 12.02 -8.72 -0.15
CA LYS A 18 13.08 -8.73 -1.15
C LYS A 18 12.46 -8.65 -2.54
N ARG A 19 13.00 -7.77 -3.37
CA ARG A 19 12.69 -7.64 -4.80
C ARG A 19 13.99 -7.74 -5.58
N GLY A 20 14.29 -8.92 -6.12
CA GLY A 20 15.63 -9.21 -6.66
C GLY A 20 16.72 -9.02 -5.59
N SER A 21 17.74 -8.23 -5.89
CA SER A 21 18.82 -7.86 -4.95
C SER A 21 18.45 -6.72 -3.99
N THR A 22 17.27 -6.09 -4.14
CA THR A 22 16.88 -4.94 -3.32
C THR A 22 16.03 -5.37 -2.13
N LEU A 23 16.44 -4.98 -0.91
CA LEU A 23 15.64 -5.11 0.30
C LEU A 23 14.75 -3.87 0.45
N GLY A 24 13.44 -4.07 0.46
CA GLY A 24 12.44 -3.04 0.73
C GLY A 24 11.85 -3.20 2.13
N TYR A 25 11.32 -2.10 2.67
CA TYR A 25 10.73 -2.05 4.00
C TYR A 25 9.35 -1.38 3.95
N VAL A 26 8.31 -2.03 4.48
CA VAL A 26 6.95 -1.48 4.56
C VAL A 26 6.56 -1.33 6.02
N ARG A 27 6.09 -0.14 6.39
CA ARG A 27 5.52 0.15 7.72
C ARG A 27 4.28 1.03 7.59
N PRO A 28 3.39 1.03 8.60
CA PRO A 28 2.32 2.04 8.70
C PRO A 28 2.86 3.47 8.49
N GLY A 29 2.09 4.30 7.78
CA GLY A 29 2.44 5.67 7.41
C GLY A 29 3.38 5.79 6.20
N SER A 30 3.86 4.69 5.63
CA SER A 30 4.66 4.75 4.39
C SER A 30 3.77 5.04 3.19
N THR A 31 4.21 5.94 2.31
CA THR A 31 3.51 6.24 1.06
C THR A 31 4.32 5.73 -0.12
N PHE A 32 3.62 5.10 -1.06
CA PHE A 32 4.18 4.60 -2.29
C PHE A 32 3.39 5.11 -3.48
N ARG A 33 4.03 5.17 -4.64
CA ARG A 33 3.44 5.63 -5.89
C ARG A 33 3.61 4.59 -6.98
N ARG A 34 2.66 4.58 -7.90
CA ARG A 34 2.74 3.87 -9.17
C ARG A 34 2.19 4.78 -10.26
N VAL A 35 3.01 5.04 -11.27
CA VAL A 35 2.58 5.74 -12.49
C VAL A 35 2.22 4.68 -13.54
N GLN A 36 0.97 4.68 -13.98
CA GLN A 36 0.51 3.84 -15.08
C GLN A 36 0.86 4.44 -16.45
N ARG A 37 0.79 3.62 -17.51
CA ARG A 37 1.11 4.03 -18.89
C ARG A 37 0.20 5.12 -19.43
N ASP A 38 -1.03 5.23 -18.92
CA ASP A 38 -2.02 6.26 -19.26
C ASP A 38 -1.82 7.57 -18.48
N GLY A 39 -0.74 7.68 -17.70
CA GLY A 39 -0.47 8.85 -16.85
C GLY A 39 -1.30 8.87 -15.57
N LEU A 40 -2.08 7.83 -15.26
CA LEU A 40 -2.75 7.69 -13.97
C LEU A 40 -1.71 7.43 -12.87
N VAL A 41 -1.69 8.32 -11.88
CA VAL A 41 -0.85 8.20 -10.69
C VAL A 41 -1.67 7.60 -9.57
N GLU A 42 -1.28 6.41 -9.13
CA GLU A 42 -1.80 5.78 -7.93
C GLU A 42 -0.89 6.08 -6.76
N THR A 43 -1.47 6.56 -5.65
CA THR A 43 -0.75 6.81 -4.41
C THR A 43 -1.33 5.94 -3.32
N ALA A 44 -0.50 5.04 -2.76
CA ALA A 44 -0.88 4.11 -1.72
C ALA A 44 -0.22 4.49 -0.39
N GLN A 45 -1.04 4.86 0.59
CA GLN A 45 -0.61 5.12 1.96
C GLN A 45 -0.89 3.90 2.82
N VAL A 46 0.16 3.31 3.38
CA VAL A 46 0.05 2.12 4.24
C VAL A 46 -0.58 2.49 5.56
N LEU A 47 -1.69 1.84 5.89
CA LEU A 47 -2.44 2.03 7.13
C LEU A 47 -1.97 1.02 8.19
N SER A 48 -1.85 -0.25 7.81
CA SER A 48 -1.39 -1.30 8.72
C SER A 48 -0.75 -2.46 7.95
N VAL A 49 0.04 -3.25 8.66
CA VAL A 49 0.61 -4.50 8.16
C VAL A 49 0.38 -5.61 9.18
N GLY A 50 0.20 -6.84 8.70
CA GLY A 50 0.02 -8.00 9.57
C GLY A 50 0.06 -9.31 8.79
N THR A 51 -0.07 -10.44 9.48
CA THR A 51 -0.22 -11.75 8.84
C THR A 51 -1.63 -12.29 9.05
N ASP A 52 -2.20 -12.96 8.05
CA ASP A 52 -3.48 -13.67 8.20
C ASP A 52 -3.32 -14.96 9.04
N SER A 53 -4.40 -15.73 9.20
CA SER A 53 -4.39 -17.02 9.90
C SER A 53 -3.50 -18.09 9.26
N TYR A 54 -3.13 -17.92 7.98
CA TYR A 54 -2.24 -18.82 7.24
C TYR A 54 -0.78 -18.35 7.25
N GLY A 55 -0.48 -17.25 7.96
CA GLY A 55 0.86 -16.68 8.06
C GLY A 55 1.26 -15.84 6.85
N ILE A 56 0.34 -15.54 5.92
CA ILE A 56 0.63 -14.74 4.73
C ILE A 56 0.70 -13.26 5.13
N PRO A 57 1.80 -12.55 4.86
CA PRO A 57 1.92 -11.13 5.12
C PRO A 57 0.96 -10.31 4.24
N HIS A 58 0.20 -9.42 4.86
CA HIS A 58 -0.76 -8.52 4.23
C HIS A 58 -0.46 -7.07 4.60
N VAL A 59 -0.82 -6.17 3.68
CA VAL A 59 -0.70 -4.72 3.81
C VAL A 59 -2.08 -4.12 3.57
N ARG A 60 -2.59 -3.39 4.55
CA ARG A 60 -3.78 -2.55 4.41
C ARG A 60 -3.32 -1.12 4.08
N PHE A 61 -3.91 -0.51 3.07
CA PHE A 61 -3.51 0.81 2.59
C PHE A 61 -4.71 1.59 2.07
N GLN A 62 -4.66 2.92 2.18
CA GLN A 62 -5.55 3.83 1.46
C GLN A 62 -4.95 4.08 0.09
N VAL A 63 -5.74 3.99 -0.98
CA VAL A 63 -5.28 4.36 -2.33
C VAL A 63 -6.02 5.59 -2.81
N SER A 64 -5.30 6.55 -3.39
CA SER A 64 -5.87 7.66 -4.14
C SER A 64 -5.29 7.69 -5.54
N PHE A 65 -6.05 8.30 -6.45
CA PHE A 65 -5.74 8.31 -7.86
C PHE A 65 -5.75 9.74 -8.39
N ARG A 66 -4.77 10.10 -9.19
CA ARG A 66 -4.68 11.40 -9.84
C ARG A 66 -4.41 11.22 -11.34
N ARG A 67 -5.15 11.94 -12.18
CA ARG A 67 -4.85 12.07 -13.61
C ARG A 67 -4.45 13.51 -13.91
N PRO A 68 -3.57 13.76 -14.89
CA PRO A 68 -3.14 15.12 -15.23
C PRO A 68 -4.31 16.08 -15.52
N ASN A 69 -5.37 15.57 -16.14
CA ASN A 69 -6.51 16.37 -16.61
C ASN A 69 -7.79 16.18 -15.79
N ARG A 70 -7.72 15.56 -14.60
CA ARG A 70 -8.89 15.38 -13.73
C ARG A 70 -8.54 15.53 -12.25
N ASN A 71 -9.56 15.83 -11.46
CA ASN A 71 -9.44 15.88 -10.00
C ASN A 71 -8.96 14.53 -9.43
N GLN A 72 -8.23 14.63 -8.32
CA GLN A 72 -7.88 13.47 -7.52
C GLN A 72 -9.16 12.80 -7.03
N PHE A 73 -9.18 11.47 -7.06
CA PHE A 73 -10.27 10.69 -6.50
C PHE A 73 -9.76 9.66 -5.49
N ASP A 74 -10.51 9.49 -4.42
CA ASP A 74 -10.23 8.50 -3.39
C ASP A 74 -10.67 7.11 -3.87
N GLY A 75 -9.76 6.14 -3.81
CA GLY A 75 -10.00 4.75 -4.14
C GLY A 75 -10.32 3.87 -2.94
N GLY A 76 -10.34 4.43 -1.74
CA GLY A 76 -10.71 3.75 -0.51
C GLY A 76 -9.59 2.91 0.10
N ALA A 77 -9.92 2.25 1.20
CA ALA A 77 -9.04 1.31 1.87
C ALA A 77 -9.05 -0.05 1.15
N ARG A 78 -7.86 -0.57 0.86
CA ARG A 78 -7.63 -1.87 0.21
C ARG A 78 -6.66 -2.70 1.03
N MET A 79 -6.64 -4.00 0.76
CA MET A 79 -5.71 -4.94 1.34
C MET A 79 -5.11 -5.82 0.24
N LEU A 80 -3.80 -6.01 0.29
CA LEU A 80 -3.07 -6.92 -0.61
C LEU A 80 -2.08 -7.74 0.20
N ALA A 81 -1.72 -8.92 -0.32
CA ALA A 81 -0.54 -9.62 0.15
C ALA A 81 0.70 -8.72 -0.05
N LEU A 82 1.65 -8.77 0.88
CA LEU A 82 2.86 -7.94 0.88
C LEU A 82 3.63 -8.08 -0.43
N LYS A 83 3.72 -9.30 -0.98
CA LYS A 83 4.38 -9.55 -2.26
C LYS A 83 3.69 -8.79 -3.39
N SER A 84 2.38 -8.92 -3.52
CA SER A 84 1.59 -8.21 -4.52
C SER A 84 1.70 -6.69 -4.34
N PHE A 85 1.63 -6.20 -3.10
CA PHE A 85 1.82 -4.78 -2.81
C PHE A 85 3.19 -4.30 -3.29
N ALA A 86 4.25 -5.03 -2.95
CA ALA A 86 5.61 -4.72 -3.36
C ALA A 86 5.81 -4.80 -4.88
N ASP A 87 5.13 -5.69 -5.59
CA ASP A 87 5.23 -5.78 -7.04
C ASP A 87 4.54 -4.61 -7.74
N HIS A 88 3.39 -4.17 -7.21
CA HIS A 88 2.59 -3.05 -7.72
C HIS A 88 3.21 -1.68 -7.41
N TYR A 89 3.61 -1.45 -6.16
CA TYR A 89 4.06 -0.15 -5.67
C TYR A 89 5.57 -0.14 -5.49
N ARG A 90 6.27 0.22 -6.57
CA ARG A 90 7.74 0.13 -6.63
C ARG A 90 8.46 1.37 -6.13
N GLU A 91 7.83 2.52 -6.30
CA GLU A 91 8.39 3.82 -5.96
C GLU A 91 7.90 4.23 -4.57
N ARG A 92 8.83 4.54 -3.67
CA ARG A 92 8.50 5.09 -2.36
C ARG A 92 8.56 6.60 -2.44
N VAL A 93 7.49 7.26 -2.01
CA VAL A 93 7.43 8.72 -2.00
C VAL A 93 7.95 9.19 -0.65
N SER A 94 8.85 10.16 -0.67
CA SER A 94 9.28 10.82 0.56
C SER A 94 8.09 11.55 1.19
N ALA A 95 8.04 11.65 2.53
CA ALA A 95 6.93 12.34 3.21
C ALA A 95 6.76 13.80 2.74
N GLN A 96 7.83 14.41 2.23
CA GLN A 96 7.89 15.78 1.75
C GLN A 96 7.25 15.96 0.36
N GLU A 97 7.37 14.98 -0.54
CA GLU A 97 6.67 14.97 -1.83
C GLU A 97 5.20 14.62 -1.70
N ALA A 98 4.83 13.80 -0.71
CA ALA A 98 3.44 13.47 -0.44
C ALA A 98 2.61 14.66 0.07
N ALA A 99 3.26 15.65 0.70
CA ALA A 99 2.63 16.87 1.24
C ALA A 99 2.65 18.06 0.26
N SER A 100 3.42 17.98 -0.83
CA SER A 100 3.62 19.06 -1.80
C SER A 100 2.85 18.86 -3.12
N LEU A 101 1.95 17.87 -3.18
CA LEU A 101 1.15 17.49 -4.36
C LEU A 101 -0.35 17.60 -4.09
#